data_AF-A0A9D6FYM3-F1
#
_entry.id   AF-A0A9D6FYM3-F1
#
_cell.length_a   1.000
_cell.length_b   1.000
_cell.length_c   1.000
_cell.angle_alpha   90.00
_cell.angle_beta   90.00
_cell.angle_gamma   90.00
#
_symmetry.space_group_name_H-M   'P 1'
#
loop_
_entity.id
_entity.type
_entity.pdbx_description
1 polymer ?
#
loop_
_entity_poly.entity_id
_entity_poly.type
_entity_poly.pdbx_seq_one_letter_code
_entity_poly.pdbx_strand_id
1 'polypeptide(L)'
;IGALVVSRPTVAIVMNEPSMARFEPRVRADGLLLVNKSLVEAISQRKDIQTLYVPATDIAAGLGNKDVANVVITGALLASRPVVTLESLRGALRKALQKSHPELLEIDERAIEAGMEHASKEARPGVAPSC
;
A
#
# COMPACT_ATOMS: atom_id res chain seq x y z
N ILE A 1 1.72 8.71 -26.69
CA ILE A 1 1.91 7.59 -25.74
C ILE A 1 0.52 7.05 -25.41
N GLY A 2 0.16 5.87 -25.92
CA GLY A 2 -1.15 5.26 -25.63
C GLY A 2 -1.16 4.76 -24.18
N ALA A 3 -2.17 5.13 -23.41
CA ALA A 3 -2.30 4.63 -22.04
C ALA A 3 -2.49 3.12 -22.08
N LEU A 4 -1.49 2.36 -21.62
CA LEU A 4 -1.63 0.93 -21.36
C LEU A 4 -2.63 0.77 -20.20
N VAL A 5 -3.89 0.54 -20.54
CA VAL A 5 -4.92 0.24 -19.54
C VAL A 5 -4.68 -1.19 -19.06
N VAL A 6 -4.16 -1.35 -17.84
CA VAL A 6 -4.04 -2.66 -17.21
C VAL A 6 -5.46 -3.19 -16.96
N SER A 7 -5.83 -4.23 -17.69
CA SER A 7 -7.16 -4.84 -17.62
C SER A 7 -7.34 -5.69 -16.36
N ARG A 8 -6.27 -6.38 -15.93
CA ARG A 8 -6.28 -7.29 -14.77
C ARG A 8 -5.02 -7.15 -13.90
N PRO A 9 -4.98 -6.19 -12.96
CA PRO A 9 -3.80 -5.97 -12.12
C PRO A 9 -3.51 -7.13 -11.17
N THR A 10 -2.22 -7.34 -10.91
CA THR A 10 -1.70 -8.30 -9.92
C THR A 10 -1.87 -7.79 -8.49
N VAL A 11 -1.80 -6.47 -8.32
CA VAL A 11 -1.93 -5.71 -7.08
C VAL A 11 -2.79 -4.48 -7.38
N ALA A 12 -3.76 -4.18 -6.53
CA ALA A 12 -4.48 -2.91 -6.55
C ALA A 12 -4.43 -2.25 -5.17
N ILE A 13 -4.16 -0.95 -5.15
CA ILE A 13 -4.25 -0.11 -3.95
C ILE A 13 -5.51 0.74 -4.06
N VAL A 14 -6.36 0.69 -3.04
CA VAL A 14 -7.63 1.38 -2.95
C VAL A 14 -7.57 2.37 -1.79
N MET A 15 -7.48 3.65 -2.13
CA MET A 15 -7.38 4.75 -1.15
C MET A 15 -8.72 5.42 -0.83
N ASN A 16 -9.79 5.05 -1.51
CA ASN A 16 -11.13 5.65 -1.35
C ASN A 16 -12.24 4.71 -1.85
N GLU A 17 -13.47 5.00 -1.44
CA GLU A 17 -14.65 4.17 -1.73
C GLU A 17 -14.90 3.98 -3.25
N PRO A 18 -14.84 5.01 -4.11
CA PRO A 18 -15.04 4.82 -5.55
C PRO A 18 -13.98 3.91 -6.20
N SER A 19 -12.75 3.93 -5.68
CA SER A 19 -11.67 3.05 -6.16
C SER A 19 -11.96 1.59 -5.82
N MET A 20 -12.65 1.30 -4.71
CA MET A 20 -13.02 -0.06 -4.32
C MET A 20 -13.91 -0.69 -5.39
N ALA A 21 -15.04 -0.04 -5.69
CA ALA A 21 -16.00 -0.51 -6.69
C ALA A 21 -15.37 -0.66 -8.09
N ARG A 22 -14.42 0.22 -8.43
CA ARG A 22 -13.75 0.19 -9.74
C ARG A 22 -12.69 -0.90 -9.86
N PHE A 23 -11.89 -1.15 -8.83
CA PHE A 23 -10.68 -1.96 -8.94
C PHE A 23 -10.81 -3.38 -8.38
N GLU A 24 -11.61 -3.61 -7.34
CA GLU A 24 -11.89 -4.96 -6.81
C GLU A 24 -12.25 -5.98 -7.91
N PRO A 25 -13.21 -5.71 -8.83
CA PRO A 25 -13.57 -6.69 -9.87
C PRO A 25 -12.47 -6.89 -10.92
N ARG A 26 -11.49 -5.99 -11.00
CA ARG A 26 -10.41 -6.03 -12.00
C ARG A 26 -9.20 -6.80 -11.52
N VAL A 27 -8.95 -6.88 -10.22
CA VAL A 27 -7.83 -7.65 -9.66
C VAL A 27 -7.90 -9.09 -10.18
N ARG A 28 -6.80 -9.64 -10.69
CA ARG A 28 -6.80 -11.06 -11.11
C ARG A 28 -6.95 -11.98 -9.91
N ALA A 29 -7.38 -13.22 -10.15
CA ALA A 29 -7.32 -14.27 -9.14
C ALA A 29 -5.89 -14.40 -8.58
N ASP A 30 -5.78 -14.71 -7.29
CA ASP A 30 -4.56 -14.70 -6.48
C ASP A 30 -3.84 -13.34 -6.47
N GLY A 31 -4.52 -12.28 -6.89
CA GLY A 31 -4.05 -10.91 -6.77
C GLY A 31 -4.16 -10.40 -5.33
N LEU A 32 -3.57 -9.22 -5.09
CA LEU A 32 -3.61 -8.55 -3.79
C LEU A 32 -4.38 -7.23 -3.91
N LEU A 33 -5.34 -7.03 -3.03
CA LEU A 33 -6.10 -5.79 -2.88
C LEU A 33 -5.72 -5.15 -1.54
N LEU A 34 -4.99 -4.04 -1.56
CA LEU A 34 -4.73 -3.23 -0.38
C LEU A 34 -5.79 -2.15 -0.26
N VAL A 35 -6.42 -2.04 0.90
CA VAL A 35 -7.54 -1.11 1.12
C VAL A 35 -7.21 -0.19 2.29
N ASN A 36 -7.34 1.12 2.08
CA ASN A 36 -7.29 2.10 3.16
C ASN A 36 -8.57 2.02 4.01
N LYS A 37 -8.54 1.25 5.09
CA LYS A 37 -9.71 0.99 5.93
C LYS A 37 -10.25 2.23 6.64
N SER A 38 -9.42 3.26 6.83
CA SER A 38 -9.82 4.54 7.42
C SER A 38 -10.80 5.32 6.54
N LEU A 39 -10.80 5.08 5.22
CA LEU A 39 -11.63 5.79 4.25
C LEU A 39 -12.60 4.88 3.47
N VAL A 40 -12.44 3.56 3.60
CA VAL A 40 -13.19 2.58 2.84
C VAL A 40 -13.92 1.64 3.78
N GLU A 41 -15.24 1.74 3.79
CA GLU A 41 -16.08 0.90 4.63
C GLU A 41 -16.35 -0.44 3.96
N ALA A 42 -16.47 -0.47 2.63
CA ALA A 42 -16.72 -1.66 1.86
C ALA A 42 -15.69 -2.78 2.13
N ILE A 43 -16.22 -3.99 2.26
CA ILE A 43 -15.45 -5.22 2.42
C ILE A 43 -15.52 -5.99 1.11
N SER A 44 -14.38 -6.53 0.67
CA SER A 44 -14.32 -7.30 -0.56
C SER A 44 -15.22 -8.53 -0.44
N GLN A 45 -16.04 -8.76 -1.47
CA GLN A 45 -16.90 -9.94 -1.54
C GLN A 45 -16.20 -11.11 -2.26
N ARG A 46 -15.01 -10.86 -2.81
CA ARG A 46 -14.22 -11.84 -3.53
C ARG A 46 -13.42 -12.73 -2.59
N LYS A 47 -13.46 -14.03 -2.87
CA LYS A 47 -12.75 -15.08 -2.10
C LYS A 47 -11.49 -15.60 -2.80
N ASP A 48 -11.31 -15.22 -4.06
CA ASP A 48 -10.21 -15.65 -4.93
C ASP A 48 -9.10 -14.61 -5.03
N ILE A 49 -9.13 -13.57 -4.19
CA ILE A 49 -8.06 -12.56 -4.06
C ILE A 49 -7.66 -12.42 -2.60
N GLN A 50 -6.41 -12.04 -2.38
CA GLN A 50 -5.93 -11.66 -1.05
C GLN A 50 -6.31 -10.21 -0.81
N THR A 51 -6.85 -9.91 0.37
CA THR A 51 -7.20 -8.54 0.76
C THR A 51 -6.49 -8.18 2.05
N LEU A 52 -5.83 -7.03 2.07
CA LEU A 52 -5.19 -6.47 3.25
C LEU A 52 -5.83 -5.11 3.56
N TYR A 53 -6.34 -4.96 4.78
CA TYR A 53 -6.94 -3.73 5.26
C TYR A 53 -5.94 -2.98 6.11
N VAL A 54 -5.61 -1.76 5.70
CA VAL A 54 -4.65 -0.92 6.41
C VAL A 54 -5.36 0.36 6.81
N PRO A 55 -5.45 0.72 8.09
CA PRO A 55 -6.00 2.01 8.52
C PRO A 55 -4.96 3.12 8.24
N ALA A 56 -4.63 3.33 6.97
CA ALA A 56 -3.46 4.07 6.54
C ALA A 56 -3.55 5.56 6.86
N THR A 57 -4.74 6.15 6.74
CA THR A 57 -4.96 7.55 7.12
C THR A 57 -4.86 7.74 8.63
N ASP A 58 -5.32 6.77 9.44
CA ASP A 58 -5.22 6.86 10.90
C ASP A 58 -3.77 6.68 11.37
N ILE A 59 -3.04 5.74 10.77
CA ILE A 59 -1.60 5.57 11.02
C ILE A 59 -0.85 6.85 10.66
N ALA A 60 -1.10 7.41 9.47
CA ALA A 60 -0.48 8.66 9.03
C ALA A 60 -0.84 9.84 9.96
N ALA A 61 -2.10 9.94 10.40
CA ALA A 61 -2.53 10.92 11.40
C ALA A 61 -1.74 10.78 12.71
N GLY A 62 -1.51 9.55 13.19
CA GLY A 62 -0.71 9.27 14.38
C GLY A 62 0.76 9.65 14.25
N LEU A 63 1.28 9.73 13.02
CA LEU A 63 2.63 10.23 12.71
C LEU A 63 2.70 11.76 12.60
N GLY A 64 1.55 12.45 12.69
CA GLY A 64 1.46 13.91 12.62
C GLY A 64 1.22 14.47 11.22
N ASN A 65 1.06 13.63 10.19
CA ASN A 65 0.74 14.07 8.83
C ASN A 65 -0.16 13.07 8.11
N LYS A 66 -1.41 13.44 7.81
CA LYS A 66 -2.34 12.57 7.09
C LYS A 66 -1.97 12.37 5.62
N ASP A 67 -1.19 13.28 5.04
CA ASP A 67 -0.86 13.27 3.61
C ASP A 67 0.08 12.11 3.25
N VAL A 68 0.75 11.50 4.23
CA VAL A 68 1.65 10.34 4.01
C VAL A 68 0.92 8.98 4.05
N ALA A 69 -0.42 8.96 4.03
CA ALA A 69 -1.20 7.71 4.04
C ALA A 69 -0.89 6.78 2.85
N ASN A 70 -0.59 7.35 1.68
CA ASN A 70 -0.13 6.59 0.51
C ASN A 70 1.23 5.92 0.76
N VAL A 71 2.13 6.57 1.50
CA VAL A 71 3.44 6.03 1.89
C VAL A 71 3.27 4.89 2.88
N VAL A 72 2.34 5.01 3.84
CA VAL A 72 1.96 3.92 4.74
C VAL A 72 1.50 2.68 3.96
N ILE A 73 0.55 2.83 3.02
CA ILE A 73 0.12 1.68 2.19
C ILE A 73 1.26 1.12 1.34
N THR A 74 2.16 1.97 0.86
CA THR A 74 3.34 1.51 0.11
C THR A 74 4.24 0.62 0.96
N GLY A 75 4.46 0.98 2.24
CA GLY A 75 5.14 0.12 3.20
C GLY A 75 4.40 -1.23 3.40
N ALA A 76 3.09 -1.18 3.58
CA ALA A 76 2.27 -2.40 3.73
C ALA A 76 2.34 -3.32 2.50
N LEU A 77 2.39 -2.74 1.29
CA LEU A 77 2.61 -3.47 0.05
C LEU A 77 3.95 -4.19 0.08
N LEU A 78 5.05 -3.53 0.45
CA LEU A 78 6.38 -4.14 0.45
C LEU A 78 6.51 -5.31 1.43
N ALA A 79 5.88 -5.22 2.60
CA ALA A 79 5.84 -6.32 3.55
C ALA A 79 5.05 -7.52 3.02
N SER A 80 3.97 -7.28 2.27
CA SER A 80 3.12 -8.33 1.70
C SER A 80 3.70 -8.93 0.42
N ARG A 81 4.30 -8.08 -0.42
CA ARG A 81 4.88 -8.40 -1.73
C ARG A 81 6.11 -7.51 -1.95
N PRO A 82 7.33 -8.03 -1.77
CA PRO A 82 8.55 -7.25 -1.95
C PRO A 82 8.82 -7.04 -3.45
N VAL A 83 8.06 -6.12 -4.07
CA VAL A 83 8.19 -5.77 -5.50
C VAL A 83 9.46 -4.95 -5.77
N VAL A 84 9.98 -4.26 -4.75
CA VAL A 84 11.26 -3.56 -4.75
C VAL A 84 11.94 -3.76 -3.39
N THR A 85 13.26 -3.54 -3.34
CA THR A 85 13.98 -3.56 -2.06
C THR A 85 13.69 -2.29 -1.26
N LEU A 86 13.66 -2.40 0.07
CA LEU A 86 13.48 -1.26 0.98
C LEU A 86 14.54 -0.18 0.73
N GLU A 87 15.78 -0.59 0.49
CA GLU A 87 16.89 0.31 0.16
C GLU A 87 16.64 1.08 -1.15
N SER A 88 16.06 0.45 -2.16
CA SER A 88 15.71 1.15 -3.41
C SER A 88 14.61 2.19 -3.19
N LEU A 89 13.61 1.86 -2.35
CA LEU A 89 12.54 2.81 -2.01
C LEU A 89 13.08 4.01 -1.21
N ARG A 90 13.89 3.75 -0.18
CA ARG A 90 14.56 4.81 0.61
C ARG A 90 15.46 5.67 -0.27
N GLY A 91 16.22 5.06 -1.18
CA GLY A 91 17.05 5.78 -2.15
C GLY A 91 16.22 6.68 -3.08
N ALA A 92 15.07 6.20 -3.55
CA ALA A 92 14.16 6.98 -4.39
C ALA A 92 13.56 8.18 -3.62
N LEU A 93 13.12 7.99 -2.38
CA LEU A 93 12.60 9.05 -1.52
C LEU A 93 13.67 10.12 -1.23
N ARG A 94 14.88 9.70 -0.86
CA ARG A 94 16.01 10.62 -0.66
C ARG A 94 16.26 11.46 -1.90
N LYS A 95 16.32 10.83 -3.08
CA LYS A 95 16.53 11.56 -4.33
C LYS A 95 15.40 12.56 -4.65
N ALA A 96 14.16 12.21 -4.31
CA ALA A 96 13.00 13.06 -4.59
C ALA A 96 12.86 14.25 -3.61
N LEU A 97 13.16 14.05 -2.33
CA LEU A 97 12.78 15.00 -1.27
C LEU A 97 13.94 15.70 -0.58
N GLN A 98 15.16 15.14 -0.62
CA GLN A 98 16.30 15.63 0.19
C GLN A 98 16.64 17.12 -0.03
N LYS A 99 16.40 17.66 -1.23
CA LYS A 99 16.70 19.07 -1.54
C LYS A 99 15.55 20.04 -1.26
N SER A 100 14.32 19.55 -1.22
CA SER A 100 13.12 20.38 -1.19
C SER A 100 12.41 20.34 0.15
N HIS A 101 12.38 19.17 0.80
CA HIS A 101 11.57 18.91 2.00
C HIS A 101 12.20 17.82 2.89
N PRO A 102 13.32 18.09 3.57
CA PRO A 102 13.99 17.10 4.44
C PRO A 102 13.10 16.60 5.59
N GLU A 103 12.20 17.43 6.11
CA GLU A 103 11.19 17.07 7.10
C GLU A 103 10.19 16.03 6.58
N LEU A 104 9.88 16.06 5.27
CA LEU A 104 9.01 15.08 4.64
C LEU A 104 9.71 13.73 4.46
N LEU A 105 11.04 13.73 4.32
CA LEU A 105 11.80 12.49 4.19
C LEU A 105 11.75 11.65 5.48
N GLU A 106 11.91 12.28 6.65
CA GLU A 106 11.90 11.57 7.94
C GLU A 106 10.52 10.96 8.22
N ILE A 107 9.44 11.70 7.95
CA ILE A 107 8.08 11.20 8.16
C ILE A 107 7.70 10.12 7.13
N ASP A 108 8.19 10.20 5.89
CA ASP A 108 7.99 9.15 4.89
C ASP A 108 8.71 7.85 5.27
N GLU A 109 9.96 7.93 5.77
CA GLU A 109 10.68 6.76 6.26
C GLU A 109 9.91 6.08 7.41
N ARG A 110 9.41 6.86 8.38
CA ARG A 110 8.57 6.35 9.47
C ARG A 110 7.23 5.78 8.98
N ALA A 111 6.62 6.39 7.98
CA ALA A 111 5.36 5.94 7.39
C ALA A 111 5.52 4.59 6.69
N ILE A 112 6.62 4.38 5.96
CA ILE A 112 6.95 3.08 5.36
C ILE A 112 7.04 2.00 6.45
N GLU A 113 7.80 2.27 7.50
CA GLU A 113 8.01 1.32 8.59
C GLU A 113 6.70 0.96 9.30
N ALA A 114 5.87 1.96 9.61
CA ALA A 114 4.56 1.74 10.22
C ALA A 114 3.63 0.90 9.32
N GLY A 115 3.65 1.15 8.01
CA GLY A 115 2.92 0.34 7.04
C GLY A 115 3.39 -1.11 6.98
N MET A 116 4.70 -1.32 6.95
CA MET A 116 5.31 -2.65 6.96
C MET A 116 4.98 -3.43 8.24
N GLU A 117 5.05 -2.76 9.39
CA GLU A 117 4.73 -3.34 10.69
C GLU A 117 3.26 -3.77 10.76
N HIS A 118 2.32 -2.92 10.32
CA HIS A 118 0.90 -3.26 10.29
C HIS A 118 0.63 -4.49 9.42
N ALA A 119 1.17 -4.51 8.20
CA ALA A 119 1.02 -5.64 7.29
C ALA A 119 1.61 -6.95 7.87
N SER A 120 2.75 -6.86 8.55
CA SER A 120 3.39 -8.04 9.17
C SER A 120 2.57 -8.62 10.33
N LYS A 121 1.83 -7.78 11.07
CA LYS A 121 0.92 -8.22 12.14
C LYS A 121 -0.36 -8.87 11.60
N GLU A 122 -0.87 -8.37 10.48
CA GLU A 122 -2.06 -8.93 9.82
C GLU A 122 -1.77 -10.12 8.90
N ALA A 123 -0.52 -10.33 8.51
CA ALA A 123 -0.09 -11.51 7.78
C ALA A 123 -0.31 -12.77 8.63
N ARG A 124 -1.44 -13.45 8.41
CA ARG A 124 -1.60 -14.85 8.86
C ARG A 124 -0.47 -15.70 8.25
N PRO A 125 0.09 -16.67 8.99
CA PRO A 125 1.10 -17.59 8.47
C PRO A 125 0.45 -18.45 7.37
N GLY A 126 0.72 -18.14 6.10
CA GLY A 126 0.07 -18.90 5.02
C GLY A 126 0.44 -18.54 3.58
N VAL A 127 1.21 -17.50 3.32
CA VAL A 127 1.68 -17.20 1.96
C VAL A 127 3.19 -17.06 2.00
N ALA A 128 3.87 -18.20 1.80
CA ALA A 128 5.29 -18.19 1.50
C ALA A 128 5.52 -17.44 0.18
N PRO A 129 6.59 -16.64 0.05
CA PRO A 129 6.97 -16.07 -1.23
C PRO A 129 7.33 -17.22 -2.17
N SER A 130 6.56 -17.39 -3.24
CA SER A 130 6.98 -18.21 -4.37
C SER A 130 8.21 -17.54 -4.99
N CYS A 131 9.39 -18.13 -4.73
CA CYS A 131 10.65 -17.87 -5.43
C CYS A 131 10.50 -18.03 -6.95
#